data_AF-A0A067C5H5-F1
#
_entry.id   AF-A0A067C5H5-F1
#
_cell.length_a   1.000
_cell.length_b   1.000
_cell.length_c   1.000
_cell.angle_alpha   90.00
_cell.angle_beta   90.00
_cell.angle_gamma   90.00
#
_symmetry.space_group_name_H-M   'P 1'
#
loop_
_entity.id
_entity.type
_entity.pdbx_description
1 polymer ?
#
loop_
_entity_poly.entity_id
_entity_poly.type
_entity_poly.pdbx_seq_one_letter_code
_entity_poly.pdbx_strand_id
1 'polypeptide(L)'
;MRRRDGSNTFVGLETFITTGAQVRYACPKSHWLRKAPTCSGCDQRFHLFRWRHNCRVCGDMICGECSWTVYLVNAKSNVGRACYACSRASSVAEAPRKSTKVAEPVVKRPTCPSFLDSLRATEWMDSERPLGSYRGKSSACVMCKKSFVGGDAVVSLPCHDVFHKHCIGAHLALHDQCPTCAHALPRDMAYIRSFFTFKAPYVPPP
;
A
#
# COMPACT_ATOMS: atom_id res chain seq x y z
N MET A 1 59.32 25.38 1.33
CA MET A 1 58.11 25.68 0.52
C MET A 1 57.34 24.39 0.29
N ARG A 2 56.33 24.12 1.12
CA ARG A 2 55.41 22.97 1.02
C ARG A 2 54.04 23.52 0.61
N ARG A 3 53.45 23.03 -0.48
CA ARG A 3 52.06 23.38 -0.83
C ARG A 3 51.11 22.39 -0.14
N ARG A 4 50.06 22.92 0.48
CA ARG A 4 49.07 22.22 1.31
C ARG A 4 48.21 21.29 0.45
N ASP A 5 48.19 20.00 0.77
CA ASP A 5 47.09 19.11 0.45
C ASP A 5 45.97 19.37 1.47
N GLY A 6 44.94 20.08 1.03
CA GLY A 6 43.76 20.38 1.82
C GLY A 6 42.78 19.22 1.76
N SER A 7 42.66 18.51 2.89
CA SER A 7 41.44 17.80 3.25
C SER A 7 40.25 18.76 3.16
N ASN A 8 39.34 18.56 2.20
CA ASN A 8 38.00 19.10 2.32
C ASN A 8 36.99 18.07 1.82
N THR A 9 36.24 17.56 2.79
CA THR A 9 34.97 16.89 2.66
C THR A 9 34.07 17.56 1.62
N PHE A 10 33.62 16.80 0.62
CA PHE A 10 32.32 17.06 0.01
C PHE A 10 31.46 15.81 0.12
N VAL A 11 31.01 15.60 1.37
CA VAL A 11 29.76 14.93 1.67
C VAL A 11 28.65 15.75 1.01
N GLY A 12 27.79 15.12 0.22
CA GLY A 12 26.48 15.68 -0.11
C GLY A 12 26.24 16.04 -1.58
N LEU A 13 25.87 15.01 -2.36
CA LEU A 13 24.85 15.19 -3.40
C LEU A 13 23.91 13.97 -3.50
N GLU A 14 23.70 13.25 -2.38
CA GLU A 14 22.84 12.06 -2.36
C GLU A 14 21.39 12.28 -1.87
N THR A 15 20.96 13.49 -1.48
CA THR A 15 19.68 13.61 -0.75
C THR A 15 18.74 14.75 -1.13
N PHE A 16 18.91 15.39 -2.30
CA PHE A 16 18.01 16.48 -2.73
C PHE A 16 17.23 16.22 -4.03
N ILE A 17 16.78 14.98 -4.25
CA ILE A 17 15.56 14.75 -5.05
C ILE A 17 14.47 14.23 -4.10
N THR A 18 13.68 15.17 -3.62
CA THR A 18 12.26 15.06 -3.25
C THR A 18 11.69 13.64 -3.16
N THR A 19 11.60 13.12 -1.93
CA THR A 19 10.47 12.34 -1.39
C THR A 19 9.73 11.39 -2.34
N GLY A 20 10.11 10.11 -2.36
CA GLY A 20 9.18 9.02 -2.72
C GLY A 20 8.94 8.75 -4.21
N ALA A 21 9.62 9.44 -5.12
CA ALA A 21 9.53 9.16 -6.56
C ALA A 21 10.11 7.77 -6.92
N GLN A 22 9.28 6.88 -7.45
CA GLN A 22 9.66 5.50 -7.79
C GLN A 22 10.09 5.41 -9.27
N VAL A 23 11.37 5.15 -9.52
CA VAL A 23 11.97 5.04 -10.86
C VAL A 23 12.00 3.57 -11.32
N ARG A 24 11.55 3.28 -12.54
CA ARG A 24 11.35 1.92 -13.07
C ARG A 24 11.75 1.78 -14.53
N TYR A 25 12.03 0.54 -14.94
CA TYR A 25 12.06 0.14 -16.33
C TYR A 25 10.67 -0.28 -16.80
N ALA A 26 10.26 0.20 -17.96
CA ALA A 26 9.11 -0.23 -18.68
C ALA A 26 9.37 -1.59 -19.36
N CYS A 27 8.41 -2.50 -19.21
CA CYS A 27 8.33 -3.75 -19.94
C CYS A 27 7.90 -3.48 -21.39
N PRO A 28 8.52 -4.16 -22.39
CA PRO A 28 8.14 -4.03 -23.79
C PRO A 28 6.66 -4.27 -24.03
N LYS A 29 6.06 -3.51 -24.97
CA LYS A 29 4.62 -3.66 -25.31
C LYS A 29 4.25 -5.06 -25.80
N SER A 30 5.19 -5.80 -26.37
CA SER A 30 5.00 -7.20 -26.79
C SER A 30 4.63 -8.13 -25.63
N HIS A 31 5.00 -7.78 -24.40
CA HIS A 31 4.72 -8.56 -23.20
C HIS A 31 3.47 -8.10 -22.46
N TRP A 32 2.77 -7.07 -22.96
CA TRP A 32 1.58 -6.57 -22.30
C TRP A 32 0.42 -7.54 -22.46
N LEU A 33 -0.25 -7.85 -21.35
CA LEU A 33 -1.42 -8.69 -21.36
C LEU A 33 -2.56 -7.98 -22.12
N ARG A 34 -3.02 -8.59 -23.21
CA ARG A 34 -4.01 -7.97 -24.12
C ARG A 34 -5.44 -8.03 -23.58
N LYS A 35 -5.78 -9.09 -22.86
CA LYS A 35 -7.12 -9.31 -22.30
C LYS A 35 -7.00 -9.97 -20.93
N ALA A 36 -7.79 -9.48 -19.98
CA ALA A 36 -8.07 -10.12 -18.72
C ALA A 36 -9.52 -9.80 -18.32
N PRO A 37 -10.25 -10.77 -17.73
CA PRO A 37 -11.59 -10.54 -17.19
C PRO A 37 -11.54 -9.78 -15.85
N THR A 38 -10.42 -9.89 -15.12
CA THR A 38 -10.22 -9.39 -13.76
C THR A 38 -8.91 -8.63 -13.63
N CYS A 39 -8.84 -7.74 -12.64
CA CYS A 39 -7.63 -6.99 -12.29
C CYS A 39 -6.60 -7.87 -11.60
N SER A 40 -5.35 -7.93 -12.09
CA SER A 40 -4.26 -8.70 -11.46
C SER A 40 -3.86 -8.22 -10.06
N GLY A 41 -4.35 -7.05 -9.61
CA GLY A 41 -4.06 -6.49 -8.29
C GLY A 41 -5.12 -6.77 -7.22
N CYS A 42 -6.40 -6.95 -7.59
CA CYS A 42 -7.50 -7.09 -6.64
C CYS A 42 -8.60 -8.08 -7.09
N ASP A 43 -8.39 -8.77 -8.21
CA ASP A 43 -9.25 -9.79 -8.82
C ASP A 43 -10.70 -9.38 -9.17
N GLN A 44 -11.05 -8.12 -8.99
CA GLN A 44 -12.37 -7.61 -9.34
C GLN A 44 -12.57 -7.58 -10.87
N ARG A 45 -13.76 -7.98 -11.33
CA ARG A 45 -14.14 -8.02 -12.75
C ARG A 45 -14.21 -6.63 -13.36
N PHE A 46 -13.62 -6.47 -14.53
CA PHE A 46 -13.78 -5.27 -15.34
C PHE A 46 -15.19 -5.16 -15.91
N HIS A 47 -15.71 -3.94 -16.00
CA HIS A 47 -17.03 -3.59 -16.53
C HIS A 47 -17.02 -2.13 -17.00
N LEU A 48 -18.15 -1.59 -17.47
CA LEU A 48 -18.28 -0.30 -18.16
C LEU A 48 -17.78 0.95 -17.40
N PHE A 49 -17.46 0.86 -16.11
CA PHE A 49 -16.86 1.96 -15.34
C PHE A 49 -15.58 1.55 -14.62
N ARG A 50 -15.18 0.28 -14.77
CA ARG A 50 -13.92 -0.28 -14.29
C ARG A 50 -13.10 -0.68 -15.51
N TRP A 51 -12.41 0.30 -16.08
CA TRP A 51 -11.63 0.13 -17.29
C TRP A 51 -10.34 -0.65 -17.05
N ARG A 52 -9.86 -1.28 -18.12
CA ARG A 52 -8.61 -2.04 -18.16
C ARG A 52 -7.45 -1.09 -18.41
N HIS A 53 -6.37 -1.26 -17.66
CA HIS A 53 -5.09 -0.60 -17.91
C HIS A 53 -3.96 -1.61 -17.82
N ASN A 54 -2.88 -1.42 -18.57
CA ASN A 54 -1.68 -2.22 -18.40
C ASN A 54 -0.71 -1.58 -17.39
N CYS A 55 -0.08 -2.39 -16.54
CA CYS A 55 1.12 -1.99 -15.83
C CYS A 55 2.25 -1.81 -16.86
N ARG A 56 2.91 -0.64 -16.85
CA ARG A 56 4.04 -0.35 -17.74
C ARG A 56 5.29 -1.13 -17.34
N VAL A 57 5.37 -1.64 -16.11
CA VAL A 57 6.56 -2.32 -15.56
C VAL A 57 6.52 -3.85 -15.72
N CYS A 58 5.38 -4.51 -15.51
CA CYS A 58 5.25 -5.95 -15.74
C CYS A 58 4.42 -6.32 -16.97
N GLY A 59 3.54 -5.44 -17.45
CA GLY A 59 2.64 -5.70 -18.59
C GLY A 59 1.23 -6.17 -18.20
N ASP A 60 1.01 -6.56 -16.94
CA ASP A 60 -0.26 -7.11 -16.46
C ASP A 60 -1.42 -6.12 -16.49
N MET A 61 -2.65 -6.66 -16.43
CA MET A 61 -3.88 -5.87 -16.54
C MET A 61 -4.44 -5.50 -15.16
N ILE A 62 -4.51 -4.20 -14.89
CA ILE A 62 -4.95 -3.60 -13.63
C ILE A 62 -6.09 -2.60 -13.85
N CYS A 63 -6.87 -2.34 -12.80
CA CYS A 63 -7.85 -1.24 -12.80
C CYS A 63 -7.20 0.09 -12.41
N GLY A 64 -7.96 1.19 -12.51
CA GLY A 64 -7.50 2.52 -12.13
C GLY A 64 -7.14 2.66 -10.65
N GLU A 65 -7.77 1.88 -9.77
CA GLU A 65 -7.49 1.90 -8.31
C GLU A 65 -6.26 1.09 -7.92
N CYS A 66 -5.95 0.03 -8.67
CA CYS A 66 -4.75 -0.79 -8.47
C CYS A 66 -3.54 -0.22 -9.22
N SER A 67 -3.53 1.09 -9.43
CA SER A 67 -2.53 1.72 -10.26
C SER A 67 -1.88 2.92 -9.59
N TRP A 68 -0.57 3.01 -9.76
CA TRP A 68 0.28 4.05 -9.18
C TRP A 68 1.11 4.71 -10.26
N THR A 69 1.45 5.98 -10.03
CA THR A 69 2.37 6.74 -10.87
C THR A 69 3.80 6.32 -10.55
N VAL A 70 4.57 6.03 -11.59
CA VAL A 70 6.02 5.77 -11.52
C VAL A 70 6.73 6.57 -12.60
N TYR A 71 8.02 6.80 -12.42
CA TYR A 71 8.88 7.35 -13.46
C TYR A 71 9.53 6.23 -14.26
N LEU A 72 9.58 6.38 -15.59
CA LEU A 72 10.11 5.37 -16.51
C LEU A 72 11.40 5.87 -17.17
N VAL A 73 12.44 5.04 -17.18
CA VAL A 73 13.76 5.41 -17.74
C VAL A 73 13.99 4.97 -19.19
N ASN A 74 13.20 4.01 -19.69
CA ASN A 74 13.35 3.42 -21.03
C ASN A 74 12.04 3.51 -21.84
N ALA A 75 11.25 4.56 -21.64
CA ALA A 75 10.02 4.81 -22.36
C ALA A 75 9.98 6.23 -22.93
N LYS A 76 9.20 6.43 -24.01
CA LYS A 76 9.03 7.76 -24.62
C LYS A 76 8.46 8.80 -23.65
N SER A 77 7.59 8.37 -22.73
CA SER A 77 7.12 9.20 -21.62
C SER A 77 7.82 8.72 -20.35
N ASN A 78 8.41 9.66 -19.63
CA ASN A 78 9.07 9.42 -18.35
C ASN A 78 8.09 9.23 -17.20
N VAL A 79 6.77 9.32 -17.42
CA VAL A 79 5.74 9.08 -16.40
C VAL A 79 4.80 7.96 -16.88
N GLY A 80 4.57 6.97 -16.02
CA GLY A 80 3.81 5.78 -16.37
C GLY A 80 3.00 5.19 -15.23
N ARG A 81 2.13 4.25 -15.58
CA ARG A 81 1.28 3.51 -14.66
C ARG A 81 1.94 2.20 -14.24
N ALA A 82 2.09 1.94 -12.95
CA ALA A 82 2.52 0.64 -12.42
C ALA A 82 1.44 0.00 -11.54
N CYS A 83 1.47 -1.33 -11.39
CA CYS A 83 0.71 -2.01 -10.34
C CYS A 83 1.38 -1.76 -8.98
N TYR A 84 0.69 -2.07 -7.88
CA TYR A 84 1.23 -1.87 -6.53
C TYR A 84 2.60 -2.54 -6.31
N ALA A 85 2.72 -3.81 -6.72
CA ALA A 85 3.97 -4.56 -6.54
C ALA A 85 5.13 -3.89 -7.30
N CYS A 86 4.89 -3.51 -8.56
CA CYS A 86 5.90 -2.83 -9.37
C CYS A 86 6.16 -1.39 -8.94
N SER A 87 5.23 -0.71 -8.26
CA SER A 87 5.48 0.65 -7.78
C SER A 87 6.35 0.65 -6.52
N ARG A 88 6.29 -0.39 -5.68
CA ARG A 88 7.02 -0.46 -4.40
C ARG A 88 8.21 -1.43 -4.33
N ALA A 89 8.48 -2.22 -5.36
CA ALA A 89 9.65 -3.12 -5.37
C ALA A 89 10.95 -2.33 -5.08
N SER A 90 11.86 -2.80 -4.23
CA SER A 90 13.13 -2.09 -4.04
C SER A 90 13.85 -1.92 -5.38
N SER A 91 14.52 -0.78 -5.59
CA SER A 91 15.12 -0.31 -6.85
C SER A 91 16.26 -1.16 -7.42
N VAL A 92 16.42 -2.40 -6.95
CA VAL A 92 17.28 -3.38 -7.62
C VAL A 92 16.63 -3.74 -8.95
N ALA A 93 17.23 -3.20 -10.01
CA ALA A 93 16.90 -3.46 -11.39
C ALA A 93 17.07 -4.95 -11.70
N GLU A 94 16.05 -5.75 -11.42
CA GLU A 94 15.91 -7.03 -12.10
C GLU A 94 15.23 -6.78 -13.44
N ALA A 95 15.84 -7.34 -14.48
CA ALA A 95 15.32 -7.42 -15.83
C ALA A 95 13.85 -7.91 -15.83
N PRO A 96 13.08 -7.68 -16.91
CA PRO A 96 11.69 -8.11 -16.99
C PRO A 96 11.57 -9.60 -16.65
N ARG A 97 11.07 -9.94 -15.45
CA ARG A 97 10.80 -11.32 -15.09
C ARG A 97 9.76 -11.83 -16.08
N LYS A 98 10.15 -12.77 -16.95
CA LYS A 98 9.17 -13.62 -17.65
C LYS A 98 8.36 -14.28 -16.55
N SER A 99 7.05 -14.07 -16.56
CA SER A 99 6.12 -14.85 -15.74
C SER A 99 6.11 -16.27 -16.29
N THR A 100 7.17 -17.05 -15.98
CA THR A 100 7.04 -18.49 -15.92
C THR A 100 6.10 -18.74 -14.75
N LYS A 101 4.96 -19.36 -15.04
CA LYS A 101 4.02 -19.83 -14.03
C LYS A 101 4.73 -20.84 -13.13
N VAL A 102 5.41 -20.39 -12.09
CA VAL A 102 5.71 -21.24 -10.95
C VAL A 102 4.42 -21.33 -10.16
N ALA A 103 3.88 -22.54 -10.13
CA ALA A 103 2.74 -22.90 -9.32
C ALA A 103 3.12 -22.80 -7.84
N GLU A 104 2.89 -21.63 -7.25
CA GLU A 104 2.45 -21.48 -5.86
C GLU A 104 1.39 -20.37 -5.85
N PRO A 105 0.33 -20.49 -5.04
CA PRO A 105 -0.75 -19.53 -5.04
C PRO A 105 -0.18 -18.20 -4.56
N VAL A 106 -0.04 -17.24 -5.48
CA VAL A 106 0.22 -15.84 -5.14
C VAL A 106 -0.78 -15.48 -4.06
N VAL A 107 -0.25 -15.24 -2.86
CA VAL A 107 -1.00 -14.97 -1.63
C VAL A 107 -2.15 -14.03 -1.98
N LYS A 108 -3.37 -14.55 -1.89
CA LYS A 108 -4.61 -13.78 -2.06
C LYS A 108 -4.51 -12.63 -1.07
N ARG A 109 -4.35 -11.40 -1.55
CA ARG A 109 -4.35 -10.18 -0.72
C ARG A 109 -5.73 -9.55 -0.83
N PRO A 110 -6.70 -9.96 -0.02
CA PRO A 110 -8.03 -9.38 -0.10
C PRO A 110 -8.07 -7.97 0.49
N THR A 111 -7.20 -7.63 1.46
CA THR A 111 -7.09 -6.24 1.95
C THR A 111 -6.14 -5.42 1.11
N CYS A 112 -6.51 -4.18 0.85
CA CYS A 112 -5.75 -3.27 0.02
C CYS A 112 -4.34 -3.00 0.62
N PRO A 113 -3.25 -3.21 -0.13
CA PRO A 113 -1.90 -3.09 0.42
C PRO A 113 -1.53 -1.70 0.98
N SER A 114 -2.02 -0.60 0.40
CA SER A 114 -1.76 0.72 1.01
C SER A 114 -2.63 1.00 2.23
N PHE A 115 -3.76 0.29 2.43
CA PHE A 115 -4.46 0.32 3.71
C PHE A 115 -3.57 -0.29 4.79
N LEU A 116 -2.92 -1.43 4.52
CA LEU A 116 -1.94 -2.04 5.43
C LEU A 116 -0.78 -1.10 5.73
N ASP A 117 -0.20 -0.46 4.71
CA ASP A 117 0.89 0.52 4.92
C ASP A 117 0.44 1.74 5.74
N SER A 118 -0.83 2.11 5.62
CA SER A 118 -1.40 3.27 6.30
C SER A 118 -1.88 2.95 7.73
N LEU A 119 -1.91 1.67 8.14
CA LEU A 119 -2.19 1.28 9.51
C LEU A 119 -1.06 1.78 10.42
N ARG A 120 -1.25 2.98 10.97
CA ARG A 120 -0.36 3.55 11.96
C ARG A 120 -0.50 2.75 13.25
N ALA A 121 0.63 2.22 13.72
CA ALA A 121 0.69 1.70 15.06
C ALA A 121 0.80 2.86 16.04
N THR A 122 -0.02 2.82 17.07
CA THR A 122 0.06 3.67 18.24
C THR A 122 0.53 2.84 19.41
N GLU A 123 1.19 3.46 20.37
CA GLU A 123 1.52 2.78 21.63
C GLU A 123 0.25 2.70 22.49
N TRP A 124 0.01 1.53 23.07
CA TRP A 124 -1.01 1.38 24.09
C TRP A 124 -0.59 2.14 25.35
N MET A 125 -1.48 2.96 25.87
CA MET A 125 -1.29 3.66 27.13
C MET A 125 -2.19 3.03 28.18
N ASP A 126 -1.60 2.64 29.31
CA ASP A 126 -2.31 2.14 30.48
C ASP A 126 -3.00 3.31 31.19
N SER A 127 -4.04 3.87 30.58
CA SER A 127 -4.84 4.91 31.24
C SER A 127 -5.88 4.26 32.13
N GLU A 128 -5.53 4.09 33.40
CA GLU A 128 -6.47 4.07 34.52
C GLU A 128 -7.28 5.38 34.54
N ARG A 129 -8.38 5.49 33.76
CA ARG A 129 -9.74 5.83 34.27
C ARG A 129 -10.81 6.17 33.21
N PRO A 130 -12.10 5.97 33.59
CA PRO A 130 -13.27 6.07 32.73
C PRO A 130 -13.95 7.45 32.80
N LEU A 131 -14.46 7.95 31.66
CA LEU A 131 -15.81 8.48 31.46
C LEU A 131 -15.91 9.00 30.01
N GLY A 132 -16.74 8.36 29.17
CA GLY A 132 -17.06 8.90 27.84
C GLY A 132 -16.76 7.98 26.65
N SER A 133 -17.64 7.00 26.44
CA SER A 133 -18.05 6.48 25.13
C SER A 133 -16.99 6.09 24.08
N TYR A 134 -15.88 5.45 24.47
CA TYR A 134 -15.14 4.62 23.52
C TYR A 134 -15.83 3.27 23.37
N ARG A 135 -16.46 3.05 22.22
CA ARG A 135 -17.07 1.78 21.81
C ARG A 135 -15.99 0.75 21.38
N GLY A 136 -14.83 0.74 22.06
CA GLY A 136 -13.72 -0.19 21.84
C GLY A 136 -13.82 -1.37 22.80
N LYS A 137 -13.93 -2.60 22.27
CA LYS A 137 -14.52 -3.74 22.97
C LYS A 137 -13.57 -4.71 23.69
N SER A 138 -12.26 -4.49 23.76
CA SER A 138 -11.39 -5.38 24.55
C SER A 138 -10.07 -4.75 24.99
N SER A 139 -9.70 -4.97 26.26
CA SER A 139 -8.36 -4.73 26.81
C SER A 139 -7.36 -5.84 26.46
N ALA A 140 -7.74 -6.74 25.56
CA ALA A 140 -6.93 -7.87 25.12
C ALA A 140 -7.03 -8.06 23.60
N CYS A 141 -5.94 -8.54 23.01
CA CYS A 141 -5.89 -8.85 21.58
C CYS A 141 -6.51 -10.22 21.33
N VAL A 142 -7.59 -10.30 20.55
CA VAL A 142 -8.25 -11.58 20.25
C VAL A 142 -7.42 -12.53 19.39
N MET A 143 -6.38 -12.03 18.72
CA MET A 143 -5.49 -12.83 17.87
C MET A 143 -4.49 -13.64 18.70
N CYS A 144 -3.90 -13.04 19.74
CA CYS A 144 -2.92 -13.71 20.61
C CYS A 144 -3.46 -14.05 22.01
N LYS A 145 -4.68 -13.59 22.33
CA LYS A 145 -5.37 -13.73 23.62
C LYS A 145 -4.62 -13.12 24.82
N LYS A 146 -3.68 -12.21 24.57
CA LYS A 146 -2.95 -11.47 25.61
C LYS A 146 -3.57 -10.11 25.86
N SER A 147 -3.59 -9.68 27.12
CA SER A 147 -3.93 -8.30 27.49
C SER A 147 -2.94 -7.31 26.88
N PHE A 148 -3.40 -6.12 26.57
CA PHE A 148 -2.52 -5.02 26.18
C PHE A 148 -1.80 -4.49 27.42
N VAL A 149 -0.52 -4.16 27.24
CA VAL A 149 0.31 -3.51 28.27
C VAL A 149 0.90 -2.20 27.73
N GLY A 150 1.22 -1.27 28.63
CA GLY A 150 1.84 0.00 28.27
C GLY A 150 3.06 -0.19 27.38
N GLY A 151 3.08 0.53 26.24
CA GLY A 151 4.12 0.43 25.23
C GLY A 151 3.87 -0.63 24.14
N ASP A 152 2.79 -1.40 24.21
CA ASP A 152 2.41 -2.31 23.12
C ASP A 152 2.11 -1.53 21.83
N ALA A 153 2.73 -1.94 20.72
CA ALA A 153 2.40 -1.40 19.41
C ALA A 153 1.04 -1.95 18.94
N VAL A 154 -0.01 -1.16 19.09
CA VAL A 154 -1.39 -1.52 18.72
C VAL A 154 -1.85 -0.77 17.47
N VAL A 155 -2.82 -1.33 16.77
CA VAL A 155 -3.52 -0.69 15.66
C VAL A 155 -5.01 -0.77 15.90
N SER A 156 -5.72 0.31 15.56
CA SER A 156 -7.19 0.35 15.56
C SER A 156 -7.68 0.28 14.12
N LEU A 157 -8.58 -0.68 13.84
CA LEU A 157 -9.23 -0.80 12.53
C LEU A 157 -10.37 0.25 12.38
N PRO A 158 -10.91 0.46 11.17
CA PRO A 158 -12.03 1.39 10.95
C PRO A 158 -13.29 1.04 11.74
N CYS A 159 -13.44 -0.23 12.15
CA CYS A 159 -14.50 -0.71 13.04
C CYS A 159 -14.22 -0.46 14.54
N HIS A 160 -13.09 0.20 14.87
CA HIS A 160 -12.59 0.49 16.22
C HIS A 160 -12.11 -0.72 17.03
N ASP A 161 -12.03 -1.91 16.44
CA ASP A 161 -11.38 -3.06 17.08
C ASP A 161 -9.85 -2.86 17.11
N VAL A 162 -9.24 -3.24 18.23
CA VAL A 162 -7.81 -3.01 18.52
C VAL A 162 -7.05 -4.34 18.54
N PHE A 163 -5.86 -4.34 17.95
CA PHE A 163 -4.98 -5.51 17.87
C PHE A 163 -3.52 -5.08 17.97
N HIS A 164 -2.63 -5.98 18.40
CA HIS A 164 -1.19 -5.74 18.18
C HIS A 164 -0.91 -5.64 16.69
N LYS A 165 -0.08 -4.67 16.29
CA LYS A 165 0.32 -4.43 14.90
C LYS A 165 0.79 -5.71 14.20
N HIS A 166 1.64 -6.47 14.90
CA HIS A 166 2.18 -7.73 14.39
C HIS A 166 1.10 -8.82 14.27
N CYS A 167 0.17 -8.90 15.22
CA CYS A 167 -0.83 -9.96 15.27
C CYS A 167 -1.88 -9.84 14.15
N ILE A 168 -2.31 -8.62 13.82
CA ILE A 168 -3.34 -8.40 12.80
C ILE A 168 -2.76 -8.35 11.39
N GLY A 169 -1.47 -8.01 11.23
CA GLY A 169 -0.83 -7.90 9.92
C GLY A 169 -0.91 -9.17 9.08
N ALA A 170 -0.70 -10.34 9.69
CA ALA A 170 -0.79 -11.63 9.01
C ALA A 170 -2.22 -11.93 8.54
N HIS A 171 -3.23 -11.62 9.37
CA HIS A 171 -4.64 -11.82 9.00
C HIS A 171 -5.05 -10.93 7.85
N LEU A 172 -4.70 -9.64 7.89
CA LEU A 172 -5.10 -8.70 6.84
C LEU A 172 -4.37 -8.95 5.51
N ALA A 173 -3.21 -9.61 5.55
CA ALA A 173 -2.54 -10.08 4.35
C ALA A 173 -3.34 -11.19 3.62
N LEU A 174 -4.23 -11.90 4.33
CA LEU A 174 -4.96 -13.08 3.85
C LEU A 174 -6.49 -12.91 3.83
N HIS A 175 -7.04 -11.96 4.57
CA HIS A 175 -8.48 -11.75 4.78
C HIS A 175 -8.83 -10.25 4.80
N ASP A 176 -9.98 -9.89 4.24
CA ASP A 176 -10.51 -8.52 4.17
C ASP A 176 -11.62 -8.28 5.20
N GLN A 177 -11.63 -9.01 6.30
CA GLN A 177 -12.66 -8.89 7.34
C GLN A 177 -12.00 -8.79 8.70
N CYS A 178 -12.52 -7.92 9.56
CA CYS A 178 -12.09 -7.84 10.95
C CYS A 178 -12.30 -9.21 11.63
N PRO A 179 -11.28 -9.79 12.30
CA PRO A 179 -11.43 -11.05 13.05
C PRO A 179 -12.50 -11.02 14.13
N THR A 180 -12.75 -9.84 14.72
CA THR A 180 -13.68 -9.68 15.86
C THR A 180 -15.12 -9.55 15.41
N CYS A 181 -15.40 -8.70 14.40
CA CYS A 181 -16.76 -8.32 14.04
C CYS A 181 -17.14 -8.63 12.58
N ALA A 182 -16.25 -9.27 11.82
CA ALA A 182 -16.39 -9.54 10.40
C ALA A 182 -16.62 -8.29 9.52
N HIS A 183 -16.38 -7.07 10.04
CA HIS A 183 -16.49 -5.84 9.27
C HIS A 183 -15.57 -5.90 8.05
N ALA A 184 -16.14 -5.67 6.87
CA ALA A 184 -15.42 -5.70 5.60
C ALA A 184 -14.44 -4.51 5.52
N LEU A 185 -13.18 -4.83 5.31
CA LEU A 185 -12.09 -3.88 5.19
C LEU A 185 -11.85 -3.51 3.72
N PRO A 186 -11.22 -2.35 3.45
CA PRO A 186 -11.06 -1.86 2.10
C PRO A 186 -10.27 -2.83 1.22
N ARG A 187 -10.88 -3.27 0.12
CA ARG A 187 -10.24 -4.06 -0.94
C ARG A 187 -9.54 -3.21 -2.01
N ASP A 188 -9.79 -1.90 -2.00
CA ASP A 188 -9.27 -0.93 -2.97
C ASP A 188 -8.88 0.41 -2.30
N MET A 189 -8.42 1.38 -3.10
CA MET A 189 -8.01 2.71 -2.65
C MET A 189 -9.19 3.64 -2.31
N ALA A 190 -10.45 3.23 -2.44
CA ALA A 190 -11.60 4.11 -2.22
C ALA A 190 -11.63 4.69 -0.80
N TYR A 191 -11.23 3.88 0.19
CA TYR A 191 -11.13 4.31 1.59
C TYR A 191 -10.05 5.39 1.81
N ILE A 192 -8.84 5.20 1.29
CA ILE A 192 -7.78 6.21 1.42
C ILE A 192 -8.20 7.50 0.72
N ARG A 193 -8.87 7.41 -0.43
CA ARG A 193 -9.46 8.59 -1.08
C ARG A 193 -10.46 9.27 -0.17
N SER A 194 -11.38 8.58 0.50
CA SER A 194 -12.31 9.24 1.44
C SER A 194 -11.64 9.87 2.67
N PHE A 195 -10.47 9.37 3.07
CA PHE A 195 -9.69 9.94 4.18
C PHE A 195 -8.84 11.16 3.78
N PHE A 196 -8.35 11.22 2.54
CA PHE A 196 -7.49 12.31 2.05
C PHE A 196 -8.17 13.29 1.09
N THR A 197 -9.33 12.95 0.53
CA THR A 197 -10.19 13.97 -0.07
C THR A 197 -10.78 14.75 1.08
N PHE A 198 -10.23 15.94 1.33
CA PHE A 198 -11.05 17.04 1.81
C PHE A 198 -12.29 17.04 0.91
N LYS A 199 -13.42 16.51 1.41
CA LYS A 199 -14.70 16.76 0.80
C LYS A 199 -14.81 18.28 0.81
N ALA A 200 -14.64 18.93 -0.34
CA ALA A 200 -15.12 20.29 -0.47
C ALA A 200 -16.59 20.23 -0.01
N PRO A 201 -17.01 21.06 0.96
CA PRO A 201 -18.39 21.07 1.39
C PRO A 201 -19.26 21.23 0.14
N TYR A 202 -20.25 20.35 0.01
CA TYR A 202 -21.23 20.43 -1.04
C TYR A 202 -21.89 21.81 -0.98
N VAL A 203 -21.68 22.62 -2.02
CA VAL A 203 -22.40 23.88 -2.24
C VAL A 203 -23.52 23.55 -3.23
N PRO A 204 -24.80 23.55 -2.82
CA PRO A 204 -25.90 23.39 -3.76
C PRO A 204 -25.95 24.58 -4.73
N PRO A 205 -26.38 24.37 -5.99
CA PRO A 205 -26.57 25.45 -6.95
C PRO A 205 -27.68 26.42 -6.52
N PRO A 206 -27.66 27.67 -7.03
CA PRO A 206 -28.59 28.74 -6.64
C PRO A 206 -30.05 28.43 -7.00
#